data_AF-Q0UPD5-F1
#
_entry.id   AF-Q0UPD5-F1
#
_cell.length_a   1.000
_cell.length_b   1.000
_cell.length_c   1.000
_cell.angle_alpha   90.00
_cell.angle_beta   90.00
_cell.angle_gamma   90.00
#
_symmetry.space_group_name_H-M   'P 1'
#
loop_
_entity.id
_entity.type
_entity.pdbx_description
1 polymer ?
#
loop_
_entity_poly.entity_id
_entity_poly.type
_entity_poly.pdbx_seq_one_letter_code
_entity_poly.pdbx_strand_id
1 'polypeptide(L)'
;MWENLLKEYAQLLDDYKDLKKAFESKSAKPVAKYAATPVRPAEKPRSPYVLVLVDGDGYIFNDELIRDKEEGGMRAARMLNEAVEKYLHQSVPEARNLRILVRIYADLTNLSKQLARSKLTGLEKRSLGAFSAAFTRAMSSFDFVDALDEEGTKFKIRGIESVALFV
;
A
#
# COMPACT_ATOMS: atom_id res chain seq x y z
N MET A 1 12.56 -60.28 6.48
CA MET A 1 12.32 -58.98 7.16
C MET A 1 13.57 -58.10 7.15
N TRP A 2 14.76 -58.61 7.52
CA TRP A 2 16.02 -57.85 7.45
C TRP A 2 16.59 -57.64 6.04
N GLU A 3 16.29 -58.53 5.09
CA GLU A 3 16.74 -58.40 3.69
C GLU A 3 16.09 -57.21 2.96
N ASN A 4 14.85 -56.86 3.30
CA ASN A 4 14.19 -55.68 2.72
C ASN A 4 14.80 -54.39 3.28
N LEU A 5 15.14 -54.37 4.58
CA LEU A 5 15.79 -53.24 5.22
C LEU A 5 17.18 -52.96 4.63
N LEU A 6 17.94 -54.02 4.32
CA LEU A 6 19.24 -53.89 3.67
C LEU A 6 19.12 -53.38 2.22
N LYS A 7 18.08 -53.80 1.49
CA LYS A 7 17.79 -53.28 0.15
C LYS A 7 17.39 -51.81 0.18
N GLU A 8 16.52 -51.42 1.11
CA GLU A 8 16.10 -50.02 1.30
C GLU A 8 17.28 -49.13 1.68
N TYR A 9 18.17 -49.62 2.56
CA TYR A 9 19.36 -48.87 2.96
C TYR A 9 20.36 -48.73 1.80
N ALA A 10 20.55 -49.78 0.99
CA ALA A 10 21.38 -49.70 -0.21
C ALA A 10 20.80 -48.72 -1.24
N GLN A 11 19.49 -48.75 -1.46
CA GLN A 11 18.77 -47.81 -2.33
C GLN A 11 18.97 -46.37 -1.86
N LEU A 12 18.81 -46.12 -0.56
CA LEU A 12 18.95 -44.79 0.03
C LEU A 12 20.38 -44.25 -0.10
N LEU A 13 21.39 -45.11 0.01
CA LEU A 13 22.78 -44.72 -0.17
C LEU A 13 23.10 -44.37 -1.62
N ASP A 14 22.50 -45.05 -2.59
CA ASP A 14 22.69 -44.73 -4.01
C ASP A 14 21.93 -43.45 -4.37
N ASP A 15 20.71 -43.27 -3.89
CA ASP A 15 19.96 -42.02 -4.04
C ASP A 15 20.71 -40.82 -3.44
N TYR A 16 21.36 -41.01 -2.29
CA TYR A 16 22.18 -39.97 -1.66
C TYR A 16 23.43 -39.64 -2.47
N LYS A 17 24.12 -40.64 -3.04
CA LYS A 17 25.30 -40.41 -3.90
C LYS A 17 24.92 -39.67 -5.18
N ASP A 18 23.79 -40.00 -5.77
CA ASP A 18 23.30 -39.36 -6.98
C ASP A 18 22.88 -37.91 -6.70
N LEU A 19 22.19 -37.67 -5.57
CA LEU A 19 21.84 -36.33 -5.13
C LEU A 19 23.06 -35.47 -4.81
N LYS A 20 24.09 -36.06 -4.19
CA LYS A 20 25.36 -35.39 -3.88
C LYS A 20 26.13 -35.02 -5.15
N LYS A 21 26.23 -35.93 -6.12
CA LYS A 21 26.83 -35.65 -7.43
C LYS A 21 26.08 -34.54 -8.18
N ALA A 22 24.75 -34.53 -8.10
CA ALA A 22 23.93 -33.47 -8.71
C ALA A 22 24.16 -32.10 -8.04
N PHE A 23 24.36 -32.07 -6.72
CA PHE A 23 24.66 -30.85 -5.98
C PHE A 23 26.07 -30.31 -6.28
N GLU A 24 27.08 -31.19 -6.29
CA GLU A 24 28.46 -30.84 -6.60
C GLU A 24 28.62 -30.40 -8.07
N SER A 25 27.89 -31.05 -9.00
CA SER A 25 27.80 -30.64 -10.41
C SER A 25 27.15 -29.26 -10.59
N LYS A 26 26.17 -28.90 -9.74
CA LYS A 26 25.54 -27.56 -9.70
C LYS A 26 26.49 -26.47 -9.18
N SER A 27 27.45 -26.81 -8.33
CA SER A 27 28.42 -25.85 -7.77
C SER A 27 29.61 -25.57 -8.69
N ALA A 28 29.85 -26.38 -9.74
CA ALA A 28 31.11 -26.39 -10.48
C ALA A 28 31.04 -26.00 -11.97
N LYS A 29 29.90 -25.50 -12.50
CA LYS A 29 29.83 -25.00 -13.90
C LYS A 29 29.38 -23.54 -14.00
N PRO A 30 30.13 -22.67 -14.71
CA PRO A 30 29.72 -21.30 -14.99
C PRO A 30 28.64 -21.26 -16.09
N VAL A 31 27.64 -20.42 -15.84
CA VAL A 31 26.67 -19.76 -16.75
C VAL A 31 26.71 -20.18 -18.23
N ALA A 32 25.79 -21.05 -18.66
CA ALA A 32 25.25 -21.03 -20.03
C ALA A 32 24.00 -21.89 -20.20
N LYS A 33 22.86 -21.20 -20.40
CA LYS A 33 21.69 -21.59 -21.19
C LYS A 33 20.79 -22.69 -20.58
N TYR A 34 19.50 -22.36 -20.46
CA TYR A 34 18.37 -23.23 -20.09
C TYR A 34 18.13 -23.53 -18.60
N ALA A 35 17.89 -22.49 -17.79
CA ALA A 35 16.93 -22.53 -16.67
C ALA A 35 16.69 -21.11 -16.18
N ALA A 36 15.76 -20.39 -16.80
CA ALA A 36 15.24 -19.14 -16.26
C ALA A 36 14.41 -19.46 -14.99
N THR A 37 15.10 -19.69 -13.88
CA THR A 37 14.54 -19.36 -12.58
C THR A 37 14.36 -17.84 -12.57
N PRO A 38 13.20 -17.30 -12.15
CA PRO A 38 13.14 -15.89 -11.83
C PRO A 38 14.02 -15.71 -10.61
N VAL A 39 15.30 -15.38 -10.84
CA VAL A 39 16.05 -14.54 -9.92
C VAL A 39 15.11 -13.37 -9.70
N ARG A 40 14.46 -13.31 -8.52
CA ARG A 40 13.81 -12.09 -8.07
C ARG A 40 14.85 -11.01 -8.37
N PRO A 41 14.57 -10.06 -9.29
CA PRO A 41 15.54 -9.01 -9.55
C PRO A 41 15.89 -8.47 -8.17
N ALA A 42 17.19 -8.46 -7.82
CA ALA A 42 17.65 -7.89 -6.57
C ALA A 42 16.81 -6.64 -6.34
N GLU A 43 15.96 -6.65 -5.30
CA GLU A 43 14.88 -5.67 -5.19
C GLU A 43 15.51 -4.32 -5.42
N LYS A 44 15.16 -3.65 -6.53
CA LYS A 44 15.69 -2.30 -6.78
C LYS A 44 15.43 -1.55 -5.49
N PRO A 45 16.45 -0.93 -4.85
CA PRO A 45 16.24 -0.21 -3.62
C PRO A 45 15.03 0.70 -3.84
N ARG A 46 13.97 0.48 -3.06
CA ARG A 46 12.72 1.21 -3.23
C ARG A 46 13.08 2.69 -3.18
N SER A 47 12.70 3.43 -4.22
CA SER A 47 12.92 4.87 -4.24
C SER A 47 12.29 5.46 -2.97
N PRO A 48 13.03 6.26 -2.18
CA PRO A 48 12.50 6.85 -0.96
C PRO A 48 11.26 7.68 -1.28
N TYR A 49 10.31 7.67 -0.36
CA TYR A 49 9.02 8.35 -0.50
C TYR A 49 8.55 8.88 0.84
N VAL A 50 7.69 9.90 0.78
CA VAL A 50 6.94 10.41 1.93
C VAL A 50 5.58 9.73 1.91
N LEU A 51 5.17 9.16 3.04
CA LEU A 51 3.84 8.61 3.22
C LEU A 51 3.03 9.53 4.15
N VAL A 52 1.92 10.03 3.64
CA VAL A 52 0.95 10.82 4.40
C VAL A 52 -0.26 9.94 4.69
N LEU A 53 -0.59 9.80 5.97
CA LEU A 53 -1.75 9.08 6.44
C LEU A 53 -2.73 10.07 7.05
N VAL A 54 -3.98 10.00 6.63
CA VAL A 54 -5.03 10.92 7.09
C VAL A 54 -6.18 10.12 7.69
N ASP A 55 -6.61 10.54 8.88
CA ASP A 55 -7.88 10.14 9.48
C ASP A 55 -9.01 10.91 8.80
N GLY A 56 -9.67 10.29 7.83
CA GLY A 56 -10.79 10.91 7.11
C GLY A 56 -12.08 10.97 7.93
N ASP A 57 -12.18 10.23 9.04
CA ASP A 57 -13.31 10.34 9.97
C ASP A 57 -13.14 11.58 10.88
N GLY A 58 -11.89 11.86 11.28
CA GLY A 58 -11.54 13.01 12.13
C GLY A 58 -11.26 14.33 11.40
N TYR A 59 -10.74 14.28 10.16
CA TYR A 59 -10.38 15.46 9.36
C TYR A 59 -11.17 15.50 8.05
N ILE A 60 -12.38 16.01 8.14
CA ILE A 60 -13.32 16.09 7.01
C ILE A 60 -12.92 17.26 6.10
N PHE A 61 -12.96 17.05 4.78
CA PHE A 61 -12.71 18.11 3.79
C PHE A 61 -13.78 19.21 3.83
N ASN A 62 -13.40 20.41 3.40
CA ASN A 62 -14.28 21.58 3.32
C ASN A 62 -15.59 21.28 2.58
N ASP A 63 -16.70 21.79 3.11
CA ASP A 63 -18.06 21.62 2.59
C ASP A 63 -18.21 21.87 1.08
N GLU A 64 -17.52 22.90 0.56
CA GLU A 64 -17.55 23.23 -0.88
C GLU A 64 -16.97 22.11 -1.74
N LEU A 65 -15.86 21.51 -1.31
CA LEU A 65 -15.25 20.37 -2.00
C LEU A 65 -16.18 19.15 -1.90
N ILE A 66 -16.82 18.92 -0.75
CA ILE A 66 -17.75 17.80 -0.60
C ILE A 66 -18.98 17.96 -1.52
N ARG A 67 -19.56 19.16 -1.57
CA ARG A 67 -20.76 19.46 -2.39
C ARG A 67 -20.51 19.30 -3.89
N ASP A 68 -19.29 19.58 -4.34
CA ASP A 68 -18.89 19.46 -5.74
C ASP A 68 -18.57 18.01 -6.17
N LYS A 69 -18.71 17.04 -5.26
CA LYS A 69 -18.62 15.60 -5.53
C LYS A 69 -17.33 15.24 -6.29
N GLU A 70 -17.45 14.86 -7.55
CA GLU A 70 -16.34 14.40 -8.39
C GLU A 70 -15.29 15.50 -8.64
N GLU A 71 -15.72 16.72 -8.99
CA GLU A 71 -14.79 17.84 -9.19
C GLU A 71 -14.13 18.24 -7.88
N GLY A 72 -14.90 18.21 -6.79
CA GLY A 72 -14.41 18.45 -5.45
C GLY A 72 -13.33 17.47 -5.02
N GLY A 73 -13.51 16.17 -5.28
CA GLY A 73 -12.52 15.14 -4.98
C GLY A 73 -11.22 15.34 -5.76
N MET A 74 -11.31 15.70 -7.04
CA MET A 74 -10.11 15.99 -7.85
C MET A 74 -9.37 17.24 -7.36
N ARG A 75 -10.09 18.31 -7.00
CA ARG A 75 -9.50 19.52 -6.42
C ARG A 75 -8.87 19.26 -5.06
N ALA A 76 -9.53 18.48 -4.19
CA ALA A 76 -9.03 18.11 -2.88
C ALA A 76 -7.69 17.37 -2.96
N ALA A 77 -7.53 16.43 -3.90
CA ALA A 77 -6.26 15.72 -4.11
C ALA A 77 -5.12 16.68 -4.50
N ARG A 78 -5.37 17.59 -5.45
CA ARG A 78 -4.39 18.59 -5.89
C ARG A 78 -3.99 19.55 -4.75
N MET A 79 -4.98 20.08 -4.03
CA MET A 79 -4.75 20.98 -2.89
C MET A 79 -3.94 20.31 -1.79
N LEU A 80 -4.22 19.03 -1.49
CA LEU A 80 -3.46 18.29 -0.49
C LEU A 80 -2.02 18.03 -0.97
N ASN A 81 -1.81 17.71 -2.25
CA ASN A 81 -0.45 17.58 -2.79
C ASN A 81 0.34 18.88 -2.66
N GLU A 82 -0.23 20.02 -3.08
CA GLU A 82 0.40 21.33 -2.97
C GLU A 82 0.74 21.69 -1.51
N ALA A 83 -0.17 21.39 -0.58
CA ALA A 83 0.06 21.63 0.85
C ALA A 83 1.22 20.78 1.40
N VAL A 84 1.26 19.49 1.05
CA VAL A 84 2.34 18.58 1.46
C VAL A 84 3.67 19.00 0.83
N GLU A 85 3.71 19.31 -0.47
CA GLU A 85 4.91 19.79 -1.15
C GLU A 85 5.45 21.06 -0.48
N LYS A 86 4.58 22.03 -0.21
CA LYS A 86 4.96 23.27 0.49
C LYS A 86 5.55 22.97 1.86
N TYR A 87 4.93 22.08 2.63
CA TYR A 87 5.43 21.68 3.93
C TYR A 87 6.82 21.02 3.83
N LEU A 88 7.02 20.08 2.90
CA LEU A 88 8.30 19.41 2.72
C LEU A 88 9.41 20.40 2.34
N HIS A 89 9.10 21.36 1.46
CA HIS A 89 10.05 22.40 1.07
C HIS A 89 10.48 23.28 2.25
N GLN A 90 9.57 23.60 3.16
CA GLN A 90 9.81 24.54 4.27
C GLN A 90 10.43 23.85 5.49
N SER A 91 10.01 22.63 5.79
CA SER A 91 10.25 21.99 7.08
C SER A 91 11.12 20.73 7.00
N VAL A 92 11.20 20.08 5.83
CA VAL A 92 11.97 18.84 5.64
C VAL A 92 12.75 18.90 4.31
N PRO A 93 13.79 19.75 4.20
CA PRO A 93 14.49 19.99 2.93
C PRO A 93 15.05 18.74 2.26
N GLU A 94 15.44 17.73 3.04
CA GLU A 94 15.93 16.44 2.54
C GLU A 94 14.86 15.64 1.79
N ALA A 95 13.59 15.89 2.07
CA ALA A 95 12.45 15.18 1.50
C ALA A 95 11.76 15.92 0.34
N ARG A 96 12.19 17.15 -0.01
CA ARG A 96 11.50 18.05 -0.97
C ARG A 96 11.24 17.46 -2.37
N ASN A 97 12.10 16.53 -2.80
CA ASN A 97 12.04 15.88 -4.12
C ASN A 97 11.58 14.42 -4.05
N LEU A 98 11.20 13.94 -2.86
CA LEU A 98 10.73 12.58 -2.70
C LEU A 98 9.30 12.44 -3.22
N ARG A 99 8.99 11.27 -3.74
CA ARG A 99 7.61 10.95 -4.16
C ARG A 99 6.69 11.00 -2.95
N ILE A 100 5.55 11.67 -3.09
CA ILE A 100 4.50 11.72 -2.07
C ILE A 100 3.48 10.61 -2.33
N LEU A 101 3.18 9.81 -1.32
CA LEU A 101 2.06 8.88 -1.27
C LEU A 101 1.06 9.35 -0.22
N VAL A 102 -0.22 9.41 -0.57
CA VAL A 102 -1.28 9.82 0.36
C VAL A 102 -2.32 8.72 0.50
N ARG A 103 -2.65 8.38 1.74
CA ARG A 103 -3.74 7.47 2.08
C ARG A 103 -4.67 8.10 3.10
N ILE A 104 -5.91 8.27 2.70
CA ILE A 104 -6.99 8.67 3.59
C ILE A 104 -7.77 7.42 3.96
N TYR A 105 -7.94 7.17 5.25
CA TYR A 105 -8.76 6.08 5.76
C TYR A 105 -9.99 6.66 6.42
N ALA A 106 -11.17 6.16 6.06
CA ALA A 106 -12.42 6.55 6.70
C ALA A 106 -13.43 5.41 6.65
N ASP A 107 -14.36 5.38 7.60
CA ASP A 107 -15.60 4.65 7.45
C ASP A 107 -16.50 5.43 6.48
N LEU A 108 -16.44 5.06 5.20
CA LEU A 108 -17.13 5.83 4.17
C LEU A 108 -18.66 5.78 4.35
N THR A 109 -19.17 4.72 4.98
CA THR A 109 -20.59 4.57 5.25
C THR A 109 -21.04 5.56 6.32
N ASN A 110 -20.36 5.62 7.45
CA ASN A 110 -20.74 6.50 8.54
C ASN A 110 -20.41 7.97 8.22
N LEU A 111 -19.28 8.24 7.56
CA LEU A 111 -18.96 9.57 7.06
C LEU A 111 -20.03 10.08 6.08
N SER A 112 -20.49 9.24 5.13
CA SER A 112 -21.60 9.60 4.23
C SER A 112 -22.88 9.96 4.99
N LYS A 113 -23.23 9.20 6.05
CA LYS A 113 -24.40 9.51 6.89
C LYS A 113 -24.24 10.83 7.65
N GLN A 114 -23.05 11.13 8.16
CA GLN A 114 -22.77 12.38 8.88
C GLN A 114 -22.90 13.60 7.96
N LEU A 115 -22.31 13.50 6.76
CA LEU A 115 -22.38 14.55 5.74
C LEU A 115 -23.81 14.77 5.23
N ALA A 116 -24.60 13.69 5.12
CA ALA A 116 -26.01 13.76 4.74
C ALA A 116 -26.86 14.51 5.79
N ARG A 117 -26.63 14.28 7.10
CA ARG A 117 -27.30 15.05 8.18
C ARG A 117 -26.97 16.54 8.11
N SER A 118 -25.79 16.87 7.62
CA SER A 118 -25.31 18.25 7.41
C SER A 118 -25.72 18.82 6.04
N LYS A 119 -26.53 18.08 5.25
CA LYS A 119 -27.01 18.47 3.91
C LYS A 119 -25.87 18.72 2.90
N LEU A 120 -24.72 18.07 3.07
CA LEU A 120 -23.57 18.18 2.17
C LEU A 120 -23.58 17.11 1.07
N THR A 121 -24.14 15.94 1.37
CA THR A 121 -24.26 14.81 0.45
C THR A 121 -25.69 14.26 0.43
N GLY A 122 -25.96 13.32 -0.47
CA GLY A 122 -27.25 12.62 -0.53
C GLY A 122 -27.46 11.62 0.61
N LEU A 123 -28.67 11.08 0.70
CA LEU A 123 -29.08 10.14 1.76
C LEU A 123 -28.62 8.70 1.51
N GLU A 124 -28.08 8.41 0.34
CA GLU A 124 -27.55 7.10 -0.01
C GLU A 124 -26.35 6.70 0.88
N LYS A 125 -26.27 5.41 1.21
CA LYS A 125 -25.30 4.85 2.17
C LYS A 125 -23.84 5.22 1.86
N ARG A 126 -23.52 5.41 0.57
CA ARG A 126 -22.18 5.75 0.06
C ARG A 126 -22.21 7.06 -0.72
N SER A 127 -22.91 8.07 -0.22
CA SER A 127 -23.10 9.36 -0.91
C SER A 127 -21.81 10.14 -1.15
N LEU A 128 -20.76 9.87 -0.38
CA LEU A 128 -19.41 10.39 -0.62
C LEU A 128 -18.63 9.63 -1.70
N GLY A 129 -19.19 8.56 -2.27
CA GLY A 129 -18.49 7.66 -3.19
C GLY A 129 -17.90 8.34 -4.42
N ALA A 130 -18.63 9.29 -5.02
CA ALA A 130 -18.15 10.04 -6.19
C ALA A 130 -16.93 10.90 -5.85
N PHE A 131 -16.96 11.57 -4.69
CA PHE A 131 -15.83 12.35 -4.19
C PHE A 131 -14.62 11.45 -3.92
N SER A 132 -14.80 10.35 -3.18
CA SER A 132 -13.69 9.46 -2.83
C SER A 132 -13.05 8.81 -4.06
N ALA A 133 -13.86 8.39 -5.05
CA ALA A 133 -13.35 7.79 -6.28
C ALA A 133 -12.59 8.81 -7.13
N ALA A 134 -13.11 10.04 -7.20
CA ALA A 134 -12.48 11.12 -7.94
C ALA A 134 -11.16 11.58 -7.30
N PHE A 135 -11.09 11.63 -5.97
CA PHE A 135 -9.86 11.87 -5.22
C PHE A 135 -8.81 10.80 -5.57
N THR A 136 -9.15 9.52 -5.42
CA THR A 136 -8.22 8.40 -5.69
C THR A 136 -7.68 8.42 -7.13
N ARG A 137 -8.53 8.67 -8.12
CA ARG A 137 -8.10 8.66 -9.52
C ARG A 137 -7.36 9.93 -9.95
N ALA A 138 -7.42 11.01 -9.17
CA ALA A 138 -6.84 12.29 -9.55
C ALA A 138 -5.31 12.24 -9.67
N MET A 139 -4.67 11.43 -8.82
CA MET A 139 -3.22 11.26 -8.79
C MET A 139 -2.87 9.80 -8.50
N SER A 140 -1.89 9.24 -9.21
CA SER A 140 -1.54 7.82 -9.12
C SER A 140 -1.00 7.35 -7.77
N SER A 141 -0.61 8.29 -6.90
CA SER A 141 -0.08 8.04 -5.56
C SER A 141 -1.08 8.33 -4.42
N PHE A 142 -2.34 8.59 -4.75
CA PHE A 142 -3.36 9.02 -3.80
C PHE A 142 -4.47 7.97 -3.71
N ASP A 143 -4.81 7.58 -2.48
CA ASP A 143 -5.85 6.60 -2.21
C ASP A 143 -6.83 7.16 -1.15
N PHE A 144 -8.13 7.16 -1.45
CA PHE A 144 -9.20 7.28 -0.46
C PHE A 144 -9.76 5.87 -0.18
N VAL A 145 -9.45 5.35 1.00
CA VAL A 145 -9.71 3.96 1.38
C VAL A 145 -10.85 3.90 2.38
N ASP A 146 -11.86 3.10 2.03
CA ASP A 146 -12.94 2.74 2.95
C ASP A 146 -12.42 1.70 3.95
N ALA A 147 -12.28 2.10 5.21
CA ALA A 147 -11.82 1.25 6.31
C ALA A 147 -12.96 0.45 6.95
N LEU A 148 -14.19 0.55 6.42
CA LEU A 148 -15.43 -0.13 6.83
C LEU A 148 -15.98 0.31 8.19
N ASP A 149 -15.14 0.56 9.17
CA ASP A 149 -15.51 1.06 10.50
C ASP A 149 -14.40 1.93 11.13
N GLU A 150 -14.78 2.67 12.18
CA GLU A 150 -13.90 3.61 12.88
C GLU A 150 -12.69 2.91 13.55
N GLU A 151 -12.86 1.67 13.99
CA GLU A 151 -11.77 0.90 14.59
C GLU A 151 -10.73 0.51 13.54
N GLY A 152 -11.18 0.14 12.34
CA GLY A 152 -10.37 -0.09 11.16
C GLY A 152 -9.60 1.16 10.74
N THR A 153 -10.24 2.34 10.73
CA THR A 153 -9.56 3.61 10.50
C THR A 153 -8.43 3.82 11.51
N LYS A 154 -8.74 3.72 12.82
CA LYS A 154 -7.75 3.90 13.89
C LYS A 154 -6.61 2.90 13.80
N PHE A 155 -6.90 1.63 13.48
CA PHE A 155 -5.89 0.58 13.33
C PHE A 155 -4.88 0.91 12.22
N LYS A 156 -5.34 1.43 11.08
CA LYS A 156 -4.48 1.81 9.95
C LYS A 156 -3.55 2.97 10.27
N ILE A 157 -4.01 3.91 11.09
CA ILE A 157 -3.26 5.13 11.42
C ILE A 157 -2.30 4.90 12.57
N ARG A 158 -2.74 4.20 13.62
CA ARG A 158 -1.93 3.93 14.83
C ARG A 158 -0.80 2.93 14.60
N GLY A 159 -0.93 2.03 13.62
CA GLY A 159 0.10 1.04 13.29
C GLY A 159 1.40 1.65 12.73
N ILE A 160 1.41 2.95 12.44
CA ILE A 160 2.58 3.68 11.93
C ILE A 160 2.82 4.81 12.94
N GLU A 161 3.89 4.70 13.72
CA GLU A 161 4.30 5.73 14.68
C GLU A 161 4.30 7.09 13.97
N SER A 162 3.34 7.93 14.38
CA SER A 162 2.82 9.00 13.56
C SER A 162 3.73 10.22 13.63
N VAL A 163 4.35 10.59 12.51
CA VAL A 163 4.68 12.01 12.27
C VAL A 163 3.37 12.66 11.81
N ALA A 164 2.51 12.99 12.77
CA ALA A 164 1.29 13.75 12.51
C ALA A 164 1.70 15.18 12.19
N LEU A 165 1.56 15.55 10.92
CA LEU A 165 1.72 16.92 10.48
C LEU A 165 0.34 17.53 10.28
N PHE A 166 -0.04 18.34 11.27
CA PHE A 166 -1.18 19.23 11.19
C PHE A 166 -0.87 20.28 10.10
N VAL A 167 -1.72 20.32 9.08
CA VAL A 167 -1.83 21.46 8.15
C VAL A 167 -2.98 22.33 8.64
#